data_AF-A0A158RPF8-F1
#
_entry.id   AF-A0A158RPF8-F1
#
_cell.length_a   1.000
_cell.length_b   1.000
_cell.length_c   1.000
_cell.angle_alpha   90.00
_cell.angle_beta   90.00
_cell.angle_gamma   90.00
#
_symmetry.space_group_name_H-M   'P 1'
#
loop_
_entity.id
_entity.type
_entity.pdbx_description
1 polymer ?
#
loop_
_entity_poly.entity_id
_entity_poly.type
_entity_poly.pdbx_seq_one_letter_code
_entity_poly.pdbx_strand_id
1 'polypeptide(L)'
;MAILSNIGTALFLIAFILFILCIISFFKKNGKAKQYGRPAVILFMISIVLIITSAETANNPIVEFFSILSFVLFVFFLVLAILSVIKKTGVAKKQFIITAILFVIFGALSSISNPTSEKTTATSKQVASNNAEQKDSEKKKELEKKEADEKAQKQEDEKRQADEQARKQEDEKRLADEQARKQQEEQKRLADEQVRKQQEEQKRLADEQTRKQQEEQKRLADEQARKQQEEQKRLADEQARKQQEEQKKSQQTQTQPASGNTSSAYYKNCAAVRAAGKAPLYKGQPGYDSHLDRDGDGVACEK
;
A
#
# COMPACT_ATOMS: atom_id res chain seq x y z
N MET A 1 -4.62 -49.73 -20.28
CA MET A 1 -3.82 -48.65 -19.66
C MET A 1 -4.62 -47.38 -19.33
N ALA A 2 -5.74 -47.07 -19.99
CA ALA A 2 -6.57 -45.89 -19.65
C ALA A 2 -7.27 -45.96 -18.27
N ILE A 3 -7.68 -47.16 -17.81
CA ILE A 3 -8.43 -47.33 -16.57
C ILE A 3 -7.58 -47.03 -15.32
N LEU A 4 -6.29 -47.41 -15.31
CA LEU A 4 -5.36 -47.08 -14.22
C LEU A 4 -5.07 -45.56 -14.16
N SER A 5 -5.03 -44.89 -15.31
CA SER A 5 -4.84 -43.43 -15.36
C SER A 5 -6.00 -42.70 -14.67
N ASN A 6 -7.25 -43.10 -14.94
CA ASN A 6 -8.43 -42.47 -14.34
C ASN A 6 -8.55 -42.71 -12.84
N ILE A 7 -8.12 -43.89 -12.35
CA ILE A 7 -8.08 -44.19 -10.91
C ILE A 7 -7.04 -43.31 -10.22
N GLY A 8 -5.86 -43.11 -10.84
CA GLY A 8 -4.84 -42.19 -10.35
C GLY A 8 -5.35 -40.75 -10.23
N THR A 9 -6.03 -40.25 -11.27
CA THR A 9 -6.63 -38.91 -11.25
C THR A 9 -7.73 -38.79 -10.20
N ALA A 10 -8.59 -39.81 -10.06
CA ALA A 10 -9.65 -39.82 -9.05
C ALA A 10 -9.09 -39.82 -7.63
N LEU A 11 -8.06 -40.63 -7.35
CA LEU A 11 -7.39 -40.66 -6.05
C LEU A 11 -6.66 -39.34 -5.74
N PHE A 12 -6.05 -38.72 -6.76
CA PHE A 12 -5.45 -37.40 -6.62
C PHE A 12 -6.48 -36.32 -6.29
N LEU A 13 -7.61 -36.30 -7.00
CA LEU A 13 -8.71 -35.36 -6.73
C LEU A 13 -9.31 -35.58 -5.34
N ILE A 14 -9.50 -36.82 -4.90
CA ILE A 14 -9.98 -37.13 -3.56
C ILE A 14 -8.99 -36.64 -2.50
N ALA A 15 -7.70 -36.92 -2.65
CA ALA A 15 -6.66 -36.43 -1.74
C ALA A 15 -6.60 -34.89 -1.70
N PHE A 16 -6.79 -34.25 -2.84
CA PHE A 16 -6.81 -32.80 -2.98
C PHE A 16 -8.02 -32.15 -2.31
N ILE A 17 -9.22 -32.74 -2.47
CA ILE A 17 -10.44 -32.30 -1.79
C ILE A 17 -10.27 -32.43 -0.27
N LEU A 18 -9.73 -33.54 0.22
CA LEU A 18 -9.46 -33.73 1.65
C LEU A 18 -8.46 -32.70 2.18
N PHE A 19 -7.45 -32.34 1.40
CA PHE A 19 -6.49 -31.30 1.75
C PHE A 19 -7.14 -29.90 1.84
N ILE A 20 -8.01 -29.56 0.89
CA ILE A 20 -8.79 -28.31 0.92
C ILE A 20 -9.68 -28.26 2.16
N LEU A 21 -10.37 -29.35 2.49
CA LEU A 21 -11.20 -29.44 3.69
C LEU A 21 -10.36 -29.29 4.98
N CYS A 22 -9.13 -29.80 4.98
CA CYS A 22 -8.18 -29.63 6.08
C CYS A 22 -7.78 -28.15 6.26
N ILE A 23 -7.48 -27.45 5.15
CA ILE A 23 -7.17 -26.02 5.13
C ILE A 23 -8.36 -25.19 5.63
N ILE A 24 -9.56 -25.46 5.12
CA ILE A 24 -10.79 -24.75 5.54
C ILE A 24 -11.05 -24.97 7.04
N SER A 25 -10.89 -26.20 7.53
CA SER A 25 -11.05 -26.52 8.96
C SER A 25 -10.03 -25.80 9.83
N PHE A 26 -8.79 -25.66 9.36
CA PHE A 26 -7.74 -24.91 10.04
C PHE A 26 -8.04 -23.41 10.12
N PHE A 27 -8.54 -22.80 9.03
CA PHE A 27 -8.95 -21.39 9.04
C PHE A 27 -10.21 -21.15 9.88
N LYS A 28 -11.14 -22.11 9.90
CA LYS A 28 -12.35 -22.07 10.74
C LYS A 28 -11.98 -22.15 12.25
N LYS A 29 -10.98 -22.94 12.62
CA LYS A 29 -10.49 -23.08 14.01
C LYS A 29 -9.75 -21.83 14.51
N ASN A 30 -9.12 -21.06 13.63
CA ASN A 30 -8.29 -19.91 13.99
C ASN A 30 -9.03 -18.56 14.02
N GLY A 31 -10.35 -18.51 13.81
CA GLY A 31 -11.18 -17.29 13.91
C GLY A 31 -10.88 -16.18 12.88
N LYS A 32 -9.79 -16.27 12.11
CA LYS A 32 -9.34 -15.30 11.11
C LYS A 32 -9.78 -15.63 9.67
N ALA A 33 -10.76 -16.51 9.50
CA ALA A 33 -11.24 -16.96 8.19
C ALA A 33 -11.77 -15.82 7.29
N LYS A 34 -12.23 -14.70 7.88
CA LYS A 34 -12.97 -13.66 7.16
C LYS A 34 -12.08 -12.71 6.33
N GLN A 35 -10.81 -12.54 6.68
CA GLN A 35 -9.94 -11.53 6.06
C GLN A 35 -9.00 -12.10 4.97
N TYR A 36 -8.51 -13.33 5.12
CA TYR A 36 -7.55 -13.93 4.18
C TYR A 36 -8.03 -15.22 3.48
N GLY A 37 -9.09 -15.85 3.99
CA GLY A 37 -9.61 -17.10 3.42
C GLY A 37 -10.31 -16.89 2.07
N ARG A 38 -11.12 -15.83 1.96
CA ARG A 38 -11.87 -15.51 0.72
C ARG A 38 -10.97 -15.19 -0.48
N PRO A 39 -10.01 -14.24 -0.38
CA PRO A 39 -9.15 -13.93 -1.53
C PRO A 39 -8.24 -15.10 -1.92
N ALA A 40 -7.73 -15.87 -0.95
CA ALA A 40 -6.91 -17.05 -1.25
C ALA A 40 -7.71 -18.14 -1.99
N VAL A 41 -8.95 -18.41 -1.58
CA VAL A 41 -9.83 -19.38 -2.25
C VAL A 41 -10.23 -18.90 -3.64
N ILE A 42 -10.49 -17.61 -3.83
CA ILE A 42 -10.83 -17.03 -5.14
C ILE A 42 -9.64 -17.13 -6.10
N LEU A 43 -8.43 -16.74 -5.67
CA LEU A 43 -7.21 -16.85 -6.50
C LEU A 43 -6.89 -18.30 -6.87
N PHE A 44 -7.17 -19.21 -5.95
CA PHE A 44 -7.00 -20.65 -6.17
C PHE A 44 -8.03 -21.22 -7.16
N MET A 45 -9.29 -20.82 -7.04
CA MET A 45 -10.33 -21.19 -8.03
C MET A 45 -10.01 -20.66 -9.42
N ILE A 46 -9.49 -19.43 -9.53
CA ILE A 46 -9.03 -18.86 -10.80
C ILE A 46 -7.87 -19.68 -11.37
N SER A 47 -6.91 -20.10 -10.54
CA SER A 47 -5.78 -20.94 -10.98
C SER A 47 -6.25 -22.31 -11.47
N ILE A 48 -7.22 -22.93 -10.81
CA ILE A 48 -7.81 -24.21 -11.23
C ILE A 48 -8.56 -24.05 -12.55
N VAL A 49 -9.37 -23.00 -12.69
CA VAL A 49 -10.09 -22.71 -13.94
C VAL A 49 -9.10 -22.51 -15.07
N LEU A 50 -8.01 -21.76 -14.86
CA LEU A 50 -6.96 -21.59 -15.87
C LEU A 50 -6.31 -22.93 -16.28
N ILE A 51 -6.04 -23.82 -15.33
CA ILE A 51 -5.49 -25.16 -15.60
C ILE A 51 -6.50 -26.00 -16.40
N ILE A 52 -7.77 -26.03 -16.01
CA ILE A 52 -8.81 -26.79 -16.72
C ILE A 52 -9.02 -26.25 -18.14
N THR A 53 -9.05 -24.93 -18.31
CA THR A 53 -9.24 -24.29 -19.62
C THR A 53 -8.01 -24.47 -20.53
N SER A 54 -6.82 -24.68 -19.95
CA SER A 54 -5.59 -24.97 -20.72
C SER A 54 -5.53 -26.38 -21.31
N ALA A 55 -6.41 -27.29 -20.90
CA ALA A 55 -6.42 -28.67 -21.39
C ALA A 55 -6.99 -28.84 -22.82
N GLU A 56 -7.66 -27.83 -23.37
CA GLU A 56 -8.31 -27.91 -24.69
C GLU A 56 -7.64 -27.06 -25.79
N THR A 57 -6.58 -26.31 -25.49
CA THR A 57 -5.89 -25.48 -26.49
C THR A 57 -4.48 -25.99 -26.79
N ALA A 58 -4.33 -26.45 -28.03
CA ALA A 58 -3.13 -27.04 -28.60
C ALA A 58 -1.84 -26.24 -28.33
N ASN A 59 -0.77 -26.96 -27.97
CA ASN A 59 0.65 -26.70 -28.25
C ASN A 59 1.13 -25.24 -28.23
N ASN A 60 0.64 -24.42 -27.30
CA ASN A 60 1.15 -23.07 -27.11
C ASN A 60 2.20 -23.11 -25.98
N PRO A 61 3.50 -22.99 -26.29
CA PRO A 61 4.58 -23.11 -25.29
C PRO A 61 4.47 -22.06 -24.18
N ILE A 62 3.77 -20.97 -24.46
CA ILE A 62 3.46 -19.90 -23.51
C ILE A 62 2.50 -20.40 -22.42
N VAL A 63 1.46 -21.16 -22.78
CA VAL A 63 0.48 -21.69 -21.81
C VAL A 63 1.12 -22.75 -20.92
N GLU A 64 1.99 -23.59 -21.49
CA GLU A 64 2.77 -24.57 -20.75
C GLU A 64 3.73 -23.90 -19.76
N PHE A 65 4.40 -22.81 -20.16
CA PHE A 65 5.24 -22.01 -19.26
C PHE A 65 4.44 -21.42 -18.09
N PHE A 66 3.25 -20.85 -18.35
CA PHE A 66 2.40 -20.31 -17.29
C PHE A 66 1.83 -21.39 -16.37
N SER A 67 1.52 -22.58 -16.90
CA SER A 67 1.10 -23.73 -16.10
C SER A 67 2.22 -24.25 -15.20
N ILE A 68 3.45 -24.38 -15.71
CA ILE A 68 4.62 -24.78 -14.92
C ILE A 68 4.95 -23.70 -13.88
N LEU A 69 4.96 -22.42 -14.25
CA LEU A 69 5.20 -21.32 -13.33
C LEU A 69 4.13 -21.26 -12.22
N SER A 70 2.86 -21.46 -12.58
CA SER A 70 1.75 -21.55 -11.63
C SER A 70 1.93 -22.73 -10.67
N PHE A 71 2.34 -23.89 -11.18
CA PHE A 71 2.61 -25.07 -10.35
C PHE A 71 3.80 -24.86 -9.39
N VAL A 72 4.89 -24.25 -9.85
CA VAL A 72 6.05 -23.91 -9.02
C VAL A 72 5.68 -22.94 -7.90
N LEU A 73 4.91 -21.89 -8.24
CA LEU A 73 4.41 -20.94 -7.24
C LEU A 73 3.45 -21.60 -6.24
N PHE A 74 2.59 -22.50 -6.70
CA PHE A 74 1.71 -23.28 -5.83
C PHE A 74 2.50 -24.15 -4.84
N VAL A 75 3.52 -24.88 -5.31
CA VAL A 75 4.41 -25.67 -4.46
C VAL A 75 5.15 -24.78 -3.46
N PHE A 76 5.62 -23.60 -3.87
CA PHE A 76 6.26 -22.64 -2.98
C PHE A 76 5.33 -22.17 -1.86
N PHE A 77 4.09 -21.80 -2.17
CA PHE A 77 3.09 -21.44 -1.15
C PHE A 77 2.70 -22.61 -0.25
N LEU A 78 2.65 -23.84 -0.80
CA LEU A 78 2.39 -25.06 -0.03
C LEU A 78 3.52 -25.30 0.98
N VAL A 79 4.78 -25.16 0.56
CA VAL A 79 5.95 -25.25 1.45
C VAL A 79 5.90 -24.16 2.53
N LEU A 80 5.58 -22.91 2.19
CA LEU A 80 5.43 -21.83 3.19
C LEU A 80 4.29 -22.10 4.18
N ALA A 81 3.15 -22.63 3.72
CA ALA A 81 2.04 -23.00 4.58
C ALA A 81 2.43 -24.13 5.53
N ILE A 82 3.13 -25.16 5.04
CA ILE A 82 3.67 -26.25 5.86
C ILE A 82 4.68 -25.70 6.87
N LEU A 83 5.63 -24.85 6.47
CA LEU A 83 6.62 -24.25 7.37
C LEU A 83 5.96 -23.37 8.45
N SER A 84 4.90 -22.65 8.11
CA SER A 84 4.12 -21.84 9.05
C SER A 84 3.38 -22.71 10.08
N VAL A 85 2.85 -23.86 9.65
CA VAL A 85 2.25 -24.86 10.56
C VAL A 85 3.32 -25.52 11.43
N ILE A 86 4.47 -25.92 10.88
CA ILE A 86 5.59 -26.54 11.61
C ILE A 86 6.18 -25.58 12.66
N LYS A 87 6.28 -24.27 12.37
CA LYS A 87 6.71 -23.26 13.36
C LYS A 87 5.73 -23.09 14.52
N LYS A 88 4.46 -23.49 14.35
CA LYS A 88 3.38 -23.24 15.32
C LYS A 88 2.91 -24.48 16.07
N THR A 89 3.07 -25.68 15.53
CA THR A 89 2.76 -26.97 16.17
C THR A 89 4.05 -27.76 16.39
N GLY A 90 4.72 -27.51 17.52
CA GLY A 90 6.07 -28.02 17.84
C GLY A 90 6.26 -29.54 17.95
N VAL A 91 5.39 -30.38 17.38
CA VAL A 91 5.42 -31.84 17.57
C VAL A 91 5.51 -32.65 16.27
N ALA A 92 5.55 -32.04 15.08
CA ALA A 92 5.46 -32.82 13.83
C ALA A 92 6.59 -32.57 12.81
N LYS A 93 7.82 -32.33 13.27
CA LYS A 93 8.95 -32.05 12.37
C LYS A 93 9.38 -33.25 11.50
N LYS A 94 9.31 -34.48 11.99
CA LYS A 94 9.85 -35.65 11.24
C LYS A 94 8.87 -36.21 10.21
N GLN A 95 7.58 -36.32 10.54
CA GLN A 95 6.60 -36.99 9.66
C GLN A 95 6.23 -36.15 8.42
N PHE A 96 6.11 -34.82 8.56
CA PHE A 96 5.77 -33.96 7.41
C PHE A 96 6.94 -33.73 6.44
N ILE A 97 8.18 -33.75 6.93
CA ILE A 97 9.37 -33.67 6.08
C ILE A 97 9.52 -34.96 5.26
N ILE A 98 9.27 -36.13 5.86
CA ILE A 98 9.30 -37.42 5.16
C ILE A 98 8.24 -37.46 4.05
N THR A 99 7.01 -37.02 4.30
CA THR A 99 5.96 -36.98 3.26
C THR A 99 6.29 -35.99 2.14
N ALA A 100 6.88 -34.83 2.46
CA ALA A 100 7.29 -33.84 1.46
C ALA A 100 8.46 -34.36 0.60
N ILE A 101 9.46 -35.00 1.20
CA ILE A 101 10.59 -35.62 0.49
C ILE A 101 10.10 -36.77 -0.39
N LEU A 102 9.21 -37.63 0.12
CA LEU A 102 8.63 -38.73 -0.66
C LEU A 102 7.81 -38.23 -1.86
N PHE A 103 7.12 -37.09 -1.74
CA PHE A 103 6.36 -36.50 -2.85
C PHE A 103 7.26 -35.90 -3.94
N VAL A 104 8.39 -35.30 -3.55
CA VAL A 104 9.42 -34.80 -4.48
C VAL A 104 10.14 -35.96 -5.18
N ILE A 105 10.46 -37.04 -4.44
CA ILE A 105 11.06 -38.26 -5.00
C ILE A 105 10.10 -38.96 -5.96
N PHE A 106 8.79 -39.03 -5.63
CA PHE A 106 7.77 -39.62 -6.50
C PHE A 106 7.58 -38.81 -7.79
N GLY A 107 7.63 -37.48 -7.70
CA GLY A 107 7.64 -36.59 -8.87
C GLY A 107 8.87 -36.78 -9.76
N ALA A 108 10.06 -36.94 -9.17
CA ALA A 108 11.31 -37.17 -9.91
C ALA A 108 11.42 -38.56 -10.55
N LEU A 109 10.90 -39.61 -9.88
CA LEU A 109 10.90 -40.98 -10.41
C LEU A 109 9.93 -41.19 -11.56
N SER A 110 8.89 -40.35 -11.65
CA SER A 110 7.94 -40.38 -12.77
C SER A 110 8.55 -39.88 -14.10
N SER A 111 9.76 -39.30 -14.08
CA SER A 111 10.47 -38.80 -15.26
C SER A 111 11.53 -39.75 -15.84
N ILE A 112 11.79 -40.91 -15.22
CA ILE A 112 12.80 -41.87 -15.70
C ILE A 112 12.08 -43.13 -16.19
N SER A 113 11.57 -43.09 -17.42
CA SER A 113 11.10 -44.27 -18.15
C SER A 113 11.83 -44.36 -19.47
N ASN A 114 13.01 -44.99 -19.49
CA ASN A 114 13.53 -45.73 -20.64
C ASN A 114 14.73 -46.61 -20.22
N PRO A 115 14.76 -47.93 -20.53
CA PRO A 115 15.88 -48.80 -20.21
C PRO A 115 16.83 -48.97 -21.41
N THR A 116 18.13 -49.12 -21.14
CA THR A 116 19.10 -49.63 -22.12
C THR A 116 20.01 -50.66 -21.48
N SER A 117 20.13 -51.75 -22.21
CA SER A 117 20.77 -53.04 -21.97
C SER A 117 22.27 -52.99 -22.29
N GLU A 118 23.09 -53.79 -21.59
CA GLU A 118 24.18 -54.66 -22.11
C GLU A 118 25.04 -55.11 -20.90
N LYS A 119 25.09 -56.39 -20.51
CA LYS A 119 25.77 -57.55 -21.13
C LYS A 119 27.27 -57.31 -21.36
N THR A 120 28.13 -58.09 -20.68
CA THR A 120 29.13 -58.97 -21.30
C THR A 120 29.87 -59.85 -20.28
N THR A 121 29.92 -61.13 -20.64
CA THR A 121 30.60 -62.28 -20.06
C THR A 121 32.06 -62.34 -20.53
N ALA A 122 33.01 -62.83 -19.71
CA ALA A 122 34.16 -63.59 -20.23
C ALA A 122 34.83 -64.48 -19.16
N THR A 123 34.86 -65.77 -19.46
CA THR A 123 35.64 -66.85 -18.84
C THR A 123 37.02 -66.93 -19.50
N SER A 124 38.09 -67.28 -18.77
CA SER A 124 38.92 -68.47 -19.06
C SER A 124 40.27 -68.50 -18.31
N LYS A 125 40.57 -69.70 -17.82
CA LYS A 125 41.84 -70.21 -17.28
C LYS A 125 42.99 -70.16 -18.31
N GLN A 126 44.22 -70.05 -17.80
CA GLN A 126 45.33 -70.89 -18.26
C GLN A 126 46.41 -71.03 -17.16
N VAL A 127 46.84 -72.27 -16.89
CA VAL A 127 48.04 -72.61 -16.11
C VAL A 127 48.81 -73.69 -16.86
N ALA A 128 50.14 -73.56 -16.80
CA ALA A 128 51.22 -74.56 -17.02
C ALA A 128 52.10 -74.29 -18.26
N SER A 129 53.37 -73.92 -18.04
CA SER A 129 54.48 -74.89 -17.92
C SER A 129 55.83 -74.16 -17.73
N ASN A 130 56.82 -74.88 -17.17
CA ASN A 130 58.08 -74.39 -16.62
C ASN A 130 59.29 -74.44 -17.59
N ASN A 131 60.24 -73.54 -17.32
CA ASN A 131 61.73 -73.59 -17.38
C ASN A 131 62.50 -73.83 -18.69
N ALA A 132 63.37 -72.86 -19.01
CA ALA A 132 64.72 -73.06 -19.55
C ALA A 132 65.64 -71.91 -19.08
N GLU A 133 66.72 -72.25 -18.37
CA GLU A 133 67.66 -71.31 -17.76
C GLU A 133 68.80 -70.87 -18.70
N GLN A 134 69.21 -69.62 -18.50
CA GLN A 134 70.60 -69.12 -18.56
C GLN A 134 71.30 -69.02 -19.92
N LYS A 135 70.80 -68.07 -20.74
CA LYS A 135 71.65 -67.03 -21.38
C LYS A 135 70.89 -65.71 -21.61
N ASP A 136 69.91 -65.44 -20.74
CA ASP A 136 68.85 -64.45 -20.92
C ASP A 136 68.67 -63.51 -19.70
N SER A 137 69.41 -63.73 -18.60
CA SER A 137 69.20 -63.01 -17.33
C SER A 137 69.71 -61.56 -17.32
N GLU A 138 70.73 -61.22 -18.11
CA GLU A 138 71.22 -59.84 -18.23
C GLU A 138 70.37 -59.01 -19.18
N LYS A 139 69.96 -59.60 -20.32
CA LYS A 139 69.09 -58.93 -21.30
C LYS A 139 67.66 -58.73 -20.77
N LYS A 140 67.15 -59.69 -20.00
CA LYS A 140 65.87 -59.57 -19.27
C LYS A 140 65.93 -58.52 -18.17
N LYS A 141 67.02 -58.46 -17.38
CA LYS A 141 67.20 -57.39 -16.37
C LYS A 141 67.34 -55.99 -17.00
N GLU A 142 67.98 -55.87 -18.16
CA GLU A 142 68.09 -54.59 -18.87
C GLU A 142 66.75 -54.17 -19.51
N LEU A 143 65.97 -55.12 -20.05
CA LEU A 143 64.61 -54.86 -20.53
C LEU A 143 63.66 -54.46 -19.38
N GLU A 144 63.69 -55.18 -18.26
CA GLU A 144 62.88 -54.89 -17.08
C GLU A 144 63.25 -53.53 -16.48
N LYS A 145 64.53 -53.16 -16.48
CA LYS A 145 64.97 -51.82 -16.05
C LYS A 145 64.48 -50.73 -17.01
N LYS A 146 64.55 -50.94 -18.33
CA LYS A 146 64.00 -49.98 -19.31
C LYS A 146 62.48 -49.84 -19.22
N GLU A 147 61.75 -50.93 -19.03
CA GLU A 147 60.30 -50.89 -18.79
C GLU A 147 59.95 -50.21 -17.46
N ALA A 148 60.76 -50.39 -16.41
CA ALA A 148 60.57 -49.72 -15.13
C ALA A 148 60.86 -48.21 -15.23
N ASP A 149 61.93 -47.83 -15.92
CA ASP A 149 62.29 -46.43 -16.17
C ASP A 149 61.24 -45.74 -17.07
N GLU A 150 60.72 -46.41 -18.10
CA GLU A 150 59.64 -45.91 -18.97
C GLU A 150 58.30 -45.79 -18.22
N LYS A 151 57.97 -46.74 -17.34
CA LYS A 151 56.78 -46.64 -16.47
C LYS A 151 56.92 -45.49 -15.46
N ALA A 152 58.11 -45.28 -14.89
CA ALA A 152 58.36 -44.16 -13.99
C ALA A 152 58.24 -42.81 -14.71
N GLN A 153 58.79 -42.71 -15.93
CA GLN A 153 58.69 -41.50 -16.75
C GLN A 153 57.23 -41.22 -17.15
N LYS A 154 56.47 -42.24 -17.54
CA LYS A 154 55.04 -42.10 -17.88
C LYS A 154 54.20 -41.68 -16.67
N GLN A 155 54.48 -42.20 -15.48
CA GLN A 155 53.83 -41.79 -14.24
C GLN A 155 54.18 -40.33 -13.86
N GLU A 156 55.42 -39.89 -14.09
CA GLU A 156 55.82 -38.51 -13.85
C GLU A 156 55.13 -37.54 -14.82
N ASP A 157 55.03 -37.89 -16.10
CA ASP A 157 54.32 -37.09 -17.11
C ASP A 157 52.80 -37.03 -16.83
N GLU A 158 52.17 -38.13 -16.43
CA GLU A 158 50.77 -38.14 -15.99
C GLU A 158 50.55 -37.25 -14.76
N LYS A 159 51.48 -37.27 -13.79
CA LYS A 159 51.44 -36.38 -12.61
C LYS A 159 51.57 -34.91 -13.00
N ARG A 160 52.50 -34.57 -13.92
CA ARG A 160 52.65 -33.19 -14.43
C ARG A 160 51.40 -32.70 -15.16
N GLN A 161 50.77 -33.56 -15.96
CA GLN A 161 49.50 -33.23 -16.64
C GLN A 161 48.36 -33.04 -15.64
N ALA A 162 48.27 -33.87 -14.60
CA ALA A 162 47.27 -33.71 -13.53
C ALA A 162 47.47 -32.39 -12.76
N ASP A 163 48.72 -32.04 -12.42
CA ASP A 163 49.05 -30.78 -11.74
C ASP A 163 48.74 -29.55 -12.63
N GLU A 164 48.98 -29.63 -13.94
CA GLU A 164 48.63 -28.56 -14.88
C GLU A 164 47.12 -28.40 -15.05
N GLN A 165 46.36 -29.50 -15.13
CA GLN A 165 44.90 -29.47 -15.15
C GLN A 165 44.31 -28.89 -13.86
N ALA A 166 44.86 -29.25 -12.70
CA ALA A 166 44.44 -28.69 -11.42
C ALA A 166 44.66 -27.17 -11.36
N ARG A 167 45.82 -26.67 -11.84
CA ARG A 167 46.09 -25.22 -11.94
C ARG A 167 45.11 -24.50 -12.88
N LYS A 168 44.81 -25.09 -14.05
CA LYS A 168 43.84 -24.52 -15.00
C LYS A 168 42.43 -24.43 -14.38
N GLN A 169 42.01 -25.46 -13.67
CA GLN A 169 40.72 -25.46 -12.95
C GLN A 169 40.69 -24.42 -11.82
N GLU A 170 41.78 -24.24 -11.09
CA GLU A 170 41.89 -23.21 -10.05
C GLU A 170 41.82 -21.79 -10.64
N ASP A 171 42.53 -21.54 -11.75
CA ASP A 171 42.49 -20.25 -12.45
C ASP A 171 41.10 -19.94 -13.02
N GLU A 172 40.42 -20.94 -13.60
CA GLU A 172 39.04 -20.81 -14.09
C GLU A 172 38.06 -20.52 -12.95
N LYS A 173 38.21 -21.21 -11.81
CA LYS A 173 37.42 -20.94 -10.61
C LYS A 173 37.65 -19.53 -10.09
N ARG A 174 38.91 -19.05 -10.06
CA ARG A 174 39.23 -17.69 -9.63
C ARG A 174 38.61 -16.65 -10.56
N LEU A 175 38.59 -16.89 -11.86
CA LEU A 175 37.96 -16.01 -12.84
C LEU A 175 36.42 -15.99 -12.67
N ALA A 176 35.81 -17.15 -12.42
CA ALA A 176 34.38 -17.27 -12.14
C ALA A 176 33.99 -16.53 -10.84
N ASP A 177 34.78 -16.70 -9.77
CA ASP A 177 34.57 -16.01 -8.49
C ASP A 177 34.73 -14.48 -8.64
N GLU A 178 35.70 -14.02 -9.44
CA GLU A 178 35.88 -12.59 -9.74
C GLU A 178 34.70 -12.02 -10.55
N GLN A 179 34.23 -12.74 -11.57
CA GLN A 179 33.05 -12.34 -12.35
C GLN A 179 31.79 -12.31 -11.48
N ALA A 180 31.58 -13.30 -10.62
CA ALA A 180 30.45 -13.33 -9.69
C ALA A 180 30.50 -12.14 -8.73
N ARG A 181 31.69 -11.79 -8.20
CA ARG A 181 31.85 -10.61 -7.33
C ARG A 181 31.56 -9.31 -8.06
N LYS A 182 32.03 -9.14 -9.30
CA LYS A 182 31.75 -7.96 -10.13
C LYS A 182 30.26 -7.82 -10.43
N GLN A 183 29.59 -8.91 -10.80
CA GLN A 183 28.14 -8.91 -11.04
C GLN A 183 27.36 -8.57 -9.75
N GLN A 184 27.77 -9.11 -8.61
CA GLN A 184 27.14 -8.81 -7.32
C GLN A 184 27.34 -7.34 -6.93
N GLU A 185 28.52 -6.79 -7.15
CA GLU A 185 28.82 -5.38 -6.88
C GLU A 185 28.00 -4.45 -7.80
N GLU A 186 27.89 -4.78 -9.09
CA GLU A 186 27.07 -4.03 -10.04
C GLU A 186 25.58 -4.08 -9.68
N GLN A 187 25.05 -5.26 -9.35
CA GLN A 187 23.67 -5.40 -8.87
C GLN A 187 23.43 -4.60 -7.59
N LYS A 188 24.38 -4.60 -6.66
CA LYS A 188 24.29 -3.79 -5.44
C LYS A 188 24.29 -2.29 -5.77
N ARG A 189 25.15 -1.83 -6.68
CA ARG A 189 25.18 -0.43 -7.12
C ARG A 189 23.86 -0.01 -7.77
N LEU A 190 23.27 -0.87 -8.62
CA LEU A 190 21.97 -0.62 -9.23
C LEU A 190 20.84 -0.58 -8.20
N ALA A 191 20.86 -1.48 -7.21
CA ALA A 191 19.90 -1.48 -6.13
C ALA A 191 20.02 -0.21 -5.27
N ASP A 192 21.24 0.17 -4.88
CA ASP A 192 21.51 1.38 -4.09
C ASP A 192 21.10 2.65 -4.89
N GLU A 193 21.32 2.69 -6.20
CA GLU A 193 20.87 3.78 -7.07
C GLU A 193 19.34 3.85 -7.18
N GLN A 194 18.66 2.72 -7.33
CA GLN A 194 17.19 2.66 -7.34
C GLN A 194 16.61 3.13 -6.02
N VAL A 195 17.16 2.69 -4.88
CA VAL A 195 16.74 3.14 -3.56
C VAL A 195 16.94 4.64 -3.41
N ARG A 196 18.09 5.19 -3.85
CA ARG A 196 18.35 6.63 -3.79
C ARG A 196 17.35 7.42 -4.64
N LYS A 197 17.07 6.97 -5.87
CA LYS A 197 16.07 7.62 -6.75
C LYS A 197 14.67 7.59 -6.14
N GLN A 198 14.25 6.45 -5.59
CA GLN A 198 12.96 6.34 -4.91
C GLN A 198 12.87 7.23 -3.67
N GLN A 199 13.92 7.30 -2.87
CA GLN A 199 13.97 8.19 -1.71
C GLN A 199 13.92 9.67 -2.11
N GLU A 200 14.64 10.06 -3.16
CA GLU A 200 14.63 11.43 -3.69
C GLU A 200 13.24 11.80 -4.24
N GLU A 201 12.59 10.90 -4.98
CA GLU A 201 11.23 11.10 -5.49
C GLU A 201 10.21 11.21 -4.35
N GLN A 202 10.26 10.32 -3.35
CA GLN A 202 9.40 10.40 -2.17
C GLN A 202 9.61 11.71 -1.41
N LYS A 203 10.86 12.16 -1.24
CA LYS A 203 11.16 13.44 -0.60
C LYS A 203 10.60 14.60 -1.40
N ARG A 204 10.75 14.61 -2.72
CA ARG A 204 10.18 15.64 -3.60
C ARG A 204 8.65 15.70 -3.50
N LEU A 205 7.98 14.54 -3.46
CA LEU A 205 6.54 14.47 -3.28
C LEU A 205 6.10 14.98 -1.89
N ALA A 206 6.84 14.63 -0.83
CA ALA A 206 6.57 15.10 0.53
C ALA A 206 6.78 16.62 0.67
N ASP A 207 7.84 17.15 0.08
CA ASP A 207 8.14 18.59 0.06
C ASP A 207 7.07 19.35 -0.76
N GLU A 208 6.64 18.81 -1.89
CA GLU A 208 5.56 19.39 -2.71
C GLU A 208 4.21 19.39 -1.97
N GLN A 209 3.85 18.27 -1.32
CA GLN A 209 2.63 18.19 -0.51
C GLN A 209 2.67 19.19 0.64
N THR A 210 3.79 19.31 1.33
CA THR A 210 3.98 20.27 2.43
C THR A 210 3.84 21.70 1.93
N ARG A 211 4.44 22.03 0.78
CA ARG A 211 4.31 23.37 0.17
C ARG A 211 2.86 23.68 -0.19
N LYS A 212 2.14 22.73 -0.80
CA LYS A 212 0.72 22.89 -1.15
C LYS A 212 -0.14 23.10 0.10
N GLN A 213 0.08 22.32 1.16
CA GLN A 213 -0.63 22.48 2.43
C GLN A 213 -0.34 23.82 3.10
N GLN A 214 0.91 24.28 3.09
CA GLN A 214 1.27 25.60 3.62
C GLN A 214 0.64 26.73 2.80
N GLU A 215 0.63 26.62 1.48
CA GLU A 215 -0.01 27.61 0.61
C GLU A 215 -1.53 27.66 0.82
N GLU A 216 -2.18 26.50 0.95
CA GLU A 216 -3.61 26.42 1.25
C GLU A 216 -3.94 26.98 2.64
N GLN A 217 -3.15 26.63 3.67
CA GLN A 217 -3.31 27.21 5.01
C GLN A 217 -3.13 28.72 5.00
N LYS A 218 -2.15 29.24 4.27
CA LYS A 218 -1.94 30.69 4.13
C LYS A 218 -3.12 31.36 3.43
N ARG A 219 -3.64 30.76 2.34
CA ARG A 219 -4.83 31.26 1.64
C ARG A 219 -6.05 31.30 2.56
N LEU A 220 -6.26 30.27 3.36
CA LEU A 220 -7.35 30.22 4.34
C LEU A 220 -7.17 31.26 5.45
N ALA A 221 -5.95 31.46 5.94
CA ALA A 221 -5.64 32.48 6.94
C ALA A 221 -5.87 33.90 6.37
N ASP A 222 -5.41 34.16 5.14
CA ASP A 222 -5.60 35.45 4.45
C ASP A 222 -7.09 35.71 4.18
N GLU A 223 -7.86 34.68 3.78
CA GLU A 223 -9.31 34.80 3.59
C GLU A 223 -10.04 35.07 4.91
N GLN A 224 -9.68 34.38 5.99
CA GLN A 224 -10.24 34.61 7.32
C GLN A 224 -9.92 36.02 7.83
N ALA A 225 -8.68 36.48 7.67
CA ALA A 225 -8.28 37.84 8.04
C ALA A 225 -9.08 38.90 7.26
N ARG A 226 -9.28 38.68 5.95
CA ARG A 226 -10.08 39.59 5.13
C ARG A 226 -11.54 39.64 5.58
N LYS A 227 -12.15 38.48 5.88
CA LYS A 227 -13.53 38.41 6.40
C LYS A 227 -13.67 39.11 7.76
N GLN A 228 -12.71 38.91 8.66
CA GLN A 228 -12.70 39.59 9.96
C GLN A 228 -12.55 41.10 9.81
N GLN A 229 -11.68 41.56 8.91
CA GLN A 229 -11.50 42.98 8.64
C GLN A 229 -12.76 43.61 8.02
N GLU A 230 -13.41 42.91 7.10
CA GLU A 230 -14.67 43.35 6.49
C GLU A 230 -15.81 43.41 7.52
N GLU A 231 -15.92 42.41 8.41
CA GLU A 231 -16.89 42.40 9.50
C GLU A 231 -16.64 43.52 10.51
N GLN A 232 -15.39 43.74 10.93
CA GLN A 232 -15.02 44.87 11.79
C GLN A 232 -15.38 46.21 11.16
N LYS A 233 -15.13 46.38 9.86
CA LYS A 233 -15.51 47.60 9.14
C LYS A 233 -17.02 47.78 9.09
N ARG A 234 -17.79 46.72 8.82
CA ARG A 234 -19.27 46.76 8.85
C ARG A 234 -19.80 47.16 10.23
N LEU A 235 -19.23 46.61 11.30
CA LEU A 235 -19.60 46.97 12.68
C LEU A 235 -19.25 48.43 12.99
N ALA A 236 -18.08 48.91 12.56
CA ALA A 236 -17.68 50.31 12.73
C ALA A 236 -18.61 51.27 11.96
N ASP A 237 -18.95 50.95 10.71
CA ASP A 237 -19.88 51.73 9.88
C ASP A 237 -21.29 51.74 10.51
N GLU A 238 -21.76 50.61 11.05
CA GLU A 238 -23.05 50.52 11.75
C GLU A 238 -23.06 51.36 13.03
N GLN A 239 -21.99 51.31 13.83
CA GLN A 239 -21.85 52.13 15.04
C GLN A 239 -21.83 53.63 14.70
N ALA A 240 -21.08 54.04 13.68
CA ALA A 240 -21.05 55.43 13.22
C ALA A 240 -22.43 55.91 12.76
N ARG A 241 -23.19 55.06 12.06
CA ARG A 241 -24.55 55.37 11.61
C ARG A 241 -25.52 55.54 12.78
N LYS A 242 -25.43 54.69 13.83
CA LYS A 242 -26.24 54.83 15.06
C LYS A 242 -25.92 56.12 15.80
N GLN A 243 -24.64 56.46 15.95
CA GLN A 243 -24.22 57.72 16.61
C GLN A 243 -24.73 58.96 15.85
N GLN A 244 -24.66 58.95 14.52
CA GLN A 244 -25.21 60.04 13.70
C GLN A 244 -26.74 60.17 13.87
N GLU A 245 -27.45 59.05 13.95
CA GLU A 245 -28.90 59.04 14.15
C GLU A 245 -29.30 59.58 15.54
N GLU A 246 -28.57 59.22 16.60
CA GLU A 246 -28.74 59.78 17.95
C GLU A 246 -28.43 61.28 18.01
N GLN A 247 -27.37 61.74 17.34
CA GLN A 247 -27.06 63.17 17.24
C GLN A 247 -28.16 63.94 16.48
N LYS A 248 -28.69 63.37 15.40
CA LYS A 248 -29.78 64.01 14.63
C LYS A 248 -31.07 64.08 15.45
N LYS A 249 -31.37 63.03 16.23
CA LYS A 249 -32.54 62.96 17.12
C LYS A 249 -32.44 63.95 18.29
N SER A 250 -31.25 64.11 18.87
CA SER A 250 -31.03 65.09 19.95
C SER A 250 -31.12 66.54 19.43
N GLN A 251 -30.62 66.82 18.22
CA GLN A 251 -30.79 68.15 17.58
C GLN A 251 -32.26 68.46 17.25
N GLN A 252 -33.04 67.50 16.77
CA GLN A 252 -34.48 67.69 16.54
C GLN A 252 -35.27 67.90 17.84
N THR A 253 -34.82 67.36 18.97
CA THR A 253 -35.49 67.58 20.27
C THR A 253 -35.26 69.01 20.81
N GLN A 254 -34.19 69.70 20.38
CA GLN A 254 -33.93 71.11 20.73
C GLN A 254 -34.59 72.13 19.79
N THR A 255 -35.20 71.68 18.67
CA THR A 255 -35.88 72.57 17.70
C THR A 255 -37.40 72.49 17.75
N GLN A 256 -38.01 71.88 18.77
CA GLN A 256 -39.40 72.24 19.09
C GLN A 256 -39.37 73.71 19.49
N PRO A 257 -39.95 74.64 18.71
CA PRO A 257 -40.24 75.93 19.26
C PRO A 257 -41.26 75.63 20.35
N ALA A 258 -40.91 75.89 21.60
CA ALA A 258 -41.88 76.47 22.52
C ALA A 258 -42.29 77.85 21.96
N SER A 259 -42.81 77.89 20.72
CA SER A 259 -43.57 79.00 20.20
C SER A 259 -44.99 78.78 20.70
N GLY A 260 -45.12 78.90 22.03
CA GLY A 260 -46.24 79.63 22.56
C GLY A 260 -46.12 81.03 21.99
N ASN A 261 -46.66 81.24 20.79
CA ASN A 261 -47.10 82.56 20.37
C ASN A 261 -48.31 82.91 21.25
N THR A 262 -48.04 83.13 22.54
CA THR A 262 -48.89 83.90 23.43
C THR A 262 -48.67 85.36 23.08
N SER A 263 -48.92 85.72 21.82
CA SER A 263 -49.47 87.05 21.56
C SER A 263 -50.78 87.05 22.33
N SER A 264 -50.77 87.63 23.52
CA SER A 264 -51.94 87.83 24.36
C SER A 264 -53.00 88.51 23.49
N ALA A 265 -53.94 87.73 22.95
CA ALA A 265 -55.03 88.26 22.15
C ALA A 265 -55.90 89.10 23.09
N TYR A 266 -55.65 90.41 23.14
CA TYR A 266 -56.39 91.30 24.02
C TYR A 266 -57.78 91.53 23.43
N TYR A 267 -58.82 91.06 24.12
CA TYR A 267 -60.21 91.31 23.76
C TYR A 267 -60.76 92.40 24.66
N LYS A 268 -61.36 93.43 24.06
CA LYS A 268 -61.97 94.54 24.80
C LYS A 268 -63.23 94.14 25.59
N ASN A 269 -63.95 93.11 25.12
CA ASN A 269 -65.18 92.61 25.74
C ASN A 269 -65.56 91.22 25.18
N CYS A 270 -66.52 90.55 25.82
CA CYS A 270 -67.02 89.24 25.38
C CYS A 270 -67.66 89.23 23.98
N ALA A 271 -68.15 90.37 23.48
CA ALA A 271 -68.66 90.43 22.11
C ALA A 271 -67.53 90.25 21.08
N ALA A 272 -66.35 90.82 21.32
CA ALA A 272 -65.17 90.60 20.49
C ALA A 272 -64.69 89.14 20.54
N VAL A 273 -64.74 88.50 21.71
CA VAL A 273 -64.39 87.08 21.89
C VAL A 273 -65.33 86.17 21.11
N ARG A 274 -66.65 86.42 21.18
CA ARG A 274 -67.66 85.67 20.42
C ARG A 274 -67.56 85.92 18.92
N ALA A 275 -67.33 87.16 18.48
CA ALA A 275 -67.13 87.50 17.07
C ALA A 275 -65.88 86.81 16.49
N ALA A 276 -64.84 86.62 17.30
CA ALA A 276 -63.65 85.85 16.93
C ALA A 276 -63.86 84.32 17.01
N GLY A 277 -65.03 83.85 17.46
CA GLY A 277 -65.35 82.43 17.62
C GLY A 277 -64.49 81.73 18.70
N LYS A 278 -64.03 82.47 19.72
CA LYS A 278 -63.15 81.96 20.79
C LYS A 278 -63.84 81.79 22.15
N ALA A 279 -65.15 82.07 22.24
CA ALA A 279 -65.90 81.87 23.48
C ALA A 279 -66.35 80.40 23.59
N PRO A 280 -66.37 79.80 24.80
CA PRO A 280 -65.87 80.36 26.07
C PRO A 280 -64.34 80.35 26.17
N LEU A 281 -63.76 81.33 26.88
CA LEU A 281 -62.32 81.40 27.15
C LEU A 281 -62.02 80.85 28.55
N TYR A 282 -61.04 79.97 28.67
CA TYR A 282 -60.67 79.37 29.96
C TYR A 282 -59.42 80.03 30.55
N LYS A 283 -59.34 80.09 31.89
CA LYS A 283 -58.16 80.60 32.59
C LYS A 283 -56.88 79.91 32.13
N GLY A 284 -55.91 80.72 31.68
CA GLY A 284 -54.63 80.25 31.11
C GLY A 284 -54.61 80.13 29.58
N GLN A 285 -55.76 80.29 28.90
CA GLN A 285 -55.79 80.40 27.45
C GLN A 285 -55.36 81.80 26.98
N PRO A 286 -54.71 81.91 25.81
CA PRO A 286 -54.37 83.20 25.22
C PRO A 286 -55.61 84.09 25.04
N GLY A 287 -55.59 85.26 25.67
CA GLY A 287 -56.67 86.25 25.61
C GLY A 287 -57.75 86.12 26.68
N TYR A 288 -57.65 85.15 27.59
CA TYR A 288 -58.38 85.22 28.86
C TYR A 288 -57.84 86.40 29.69
N ASP A 289 -58.75 87.20 30.22
CA ASP A 289 -58.44 88.30 31.12
C ASP A 289 -59.56 88.36 32.17
N SER A 290 -59.22 88.68 33.43
CA SER A 290 -60.18 88.72 34.54
C SER A 290 -61.34 89.68 34.31
N HIS A 291 -61.19 90.69 33.44
CA HIS A 291 -62.30 91.60 33.12
C HIS A 291 -63.37 90.99 32.20
N LEU A 292 -63.08 89.86 31.55
CA LEU A 292 -64.01 89.12 30.67
C LEU A 292 -64.80 88.04 31.45
N ASP A 293 -64.33 87.70 32.65
CA ASP A 293 -64.90 86.72 33.56
C ASP A 293 -65.60 87.44 34.71
N ARG A 294 -66.89 87.78 34.53
CA ARG A 294 -67.62 88.65 35.45
C ARG A 294 -67.91 87.98 36.80
N ASP A 295 -68.06 86.66 36.81
CA ASP A 295 -68.31 85.82 37.98
C ASP A 295 -67.03 85.21 38.57
N GLY A 296 -65.93 85.18 37.83
CA GLY A 296 -64.61 84.82 38.33
C GLY A 296 -64.41 83.31 38.52
N ASP A 297 -65.20 82.49 37.83
CA ASP A 297 -65.17 81.03 37.97
C ASP A 297 -64.09 80.35 37.10
N GLY A 298 -63.37 81.14 36.29
CA GLY A 298 -62.31 80.68 35.40
C GLY A 298 -62.78 80.42 33.97
N VAL A 299 -64.04 80.73 33.64
CA VAL A 299 -64.64 80.59 32.31
C VAL A 299 -65.24 81.92 31.84
N ALA A 300 -64.46 82.68 31.05
CA ALA A 300 -64.91 83.95 30.50
C ALA A 300 -65.87 83.78 29.31
N CYS A 301 -66.87 84.67 29.24
CA CYS A 301 -67.77 84.84 28.09
C CYS A 301 -68.64 83.61 27.72
N GLU A 302 -68.99 82.78 28.71
CA GLU A 302 -69.80 81.56 28.57
C GLU A 302 -71.28 81.78 28.21
N LYS A 303 -71.82 82.97 28.48
CA LYS A 303 -73.23 83.34 28.27
C LYS A 303 -73.39 84.37 27.17
#